data_AF-K1SPP0-F1
#
_entry.id   AF-K1SPP0-F1
#
_cell.length_a   1.000
_cell.length_b   1.000
_cell.length_c   1.000
_cell.angle_alpha   90.00
_cell.angle_beta   90.00
_cell.angle_gamma   90.00
#
_symmetry.space_group_name_H-M   'P 1'
#
loop_
_entity.id
_entity.type
_entity.pdbx_description
1 polymer ?
#
loop_
_entity_poly.entity_id
_entity_poly.type
_entity_poly.pdbx_seq_one_letter_code
_entity_poly.pdbx_strand_id
1 'polypeptide(L)'
;MSSLDVIHKLRQRLHATAAAKPNQWHTGVAMLRFLALMLLLTLLVRGTAATTLPVVSVTAPYQGVVTQSFTVSGQISPGIGTPLTIPEGLLVEQIFVQPGDPVTEGQTLALLSLDDVRAEIEQVQASMQQHQVQANQLL
;
A
#
# COMPACT_ATOMS: atom_id res chain seq x y z
N MET A 1 -35.37 94.58 -9.76
CA MET A 1 -34.31 95.25 -10.54
C MET A 1 -34.20 94.53 -11.88
N SER A 2 -34.29 95.28 -12.98
CA SER A 2 -34.76 94.89 -14.32
C SER A 2 -34.10 93.69 -15.02
N SER A 3 -34.89 92.97 -15.82
CA SER A 3 -34.49 91.88 -16.75
C SER A 3 -33.35 92.19 -17.72
N LEU A 4 -32.94 93.46 -17.85
CA LEU A 4 -31.80 93.89 -18.65
C LEU A 4 -30.44 93.49 -18.05
N ASP A 5 -30.37 93.28 -16.73
CA ASP A 5 -29.13 92.92 -16.02
C ASP A 5 -28.79 91.43 -16.20
N VAL A 6 -29.83 90.59 -16.23
CA VAL A 6 -29.69 89.13 -16.38
C VAL A 6 -29.16 88.76 -17.78
N ILE A 7 -29.64 89.46 -18.82
CA ILE A 7 -29.20 89.24 -20.21
C ILE A 7 -27.75 89.68 -20.40
N HIS A 8 -27.31 90.75 -19.74
CA HIS A 8 -25.90 91.18 -19.76
C HIS A 8 -24.99 90.18 -19.04
N LYS A 9 -25.42 89.65 -17.89
CA LYS A 9 -24.63 88.66 -17.12
C LYS A 9 -24.51 87.31 -17.82
N LEU A 10 -25.54 86.90 -18.57
CA LEU A 10 -25.52 85.66 -19.33
C LEU A 10 -24.59 85.74 -20.55
N ARG A 11 -24.57 86.89 -21.25
CA ARG A 11 -23.63 87.13 -22.35
C ARG A 11 -22.18 87.13 -21.86
N GLN A 12 -21.93 87.61 -20.65
CA GLN A 12 -20.61 87.66 -20.05
C GLN A 12 -20.05 86.27 -19.66
N ARG A 13 -20.93 85.29 -19.38
CA ARG A 13 -20.55 83.92 -18.99
C ARG A 13 -20.31 82.99 -20.19
N LEU A 14 -20.85 83.30 -21.36
CA LEU A 14 -20.68 82.48 -22.57
C LEU A 14 -19.34 82.71 -23.29
N HIS A 15 -18.65 83.82 -23.04
CA HIS A 15 -17.33 84.09 -23.64
C HIS A 15 -16.15 83.58 -22.79
N ALA A 16 -16.40 82.94 -21.64
CA ALA A 16 -15.35 82.39 -20.77
C ALA A 16 -14.93 80.95 -21.09
N THR A 17 -15.52 80.32 -22.12
CA THR A 17 -15.17 78.96 -22.56
C THR A 17 -14.88 78.90 -24.06
N ALA A 18 -14.03 79.79 -24.58
CA ALA A 18 -13.48 79.65 -25.93
C ALA A 18 -12.21 80.47 -26.14
N ALA A 19 -11.37 80.65 -25.12
CA ALA A 19 -10.05 81.25 -25.27
C ALA A 19 -8.96 80.17 -25.28
N ALA A 20 -9.10 79.17 -26.16
CA ALA A 20 -7.96 78.36 -26.58
C ALA A 20 -7.10 79.23 -27.49
N LYS A 21 -6.11 79.90 -26.87
CA LYS A 21 -5.09 80.73 -27.53
C LYS A 21 -4.51 79.99 -28.75
N PRO A 22 -4.55 80.53 -29.97
CA PRO A 22 -4.27 79.78 -31.20
C PRO A 22 -2.76 79.59 -31.50
N ASN A 23 -1.87 79.70 -30.52
CA ASN A 23 -0.42 79.55 -30.72
C ASN A 23 0.22 78.50 -29.81
N GLN A 24 -0.53 77.45 -29.45
CA GLN A 24 -0.06 76.38 -28.55
C GLN A 24 0.05 75.03 -29.26
N TRP A 25 0.33 75.04 -30.57
CA TRP A 25 0.69 73.83 -31.32
C TRP A 25 1.82 73.06 -30.61
N HIS A 26 2.77 73.80 -30.03
CA HIS A 26 3.88 73.24 -29.25
C HIS A 26 3.40 72.61 -27.92
N THR A 27 2.36 73.16 -27.30
CA THR A 27 1.77 72.63 -26.07
C THR A 27 1.02 71.32 -26.33
N GLY A 28 0.34 71.20 -27.47
CA GLY A 28 -0.29 69.94 -27.89
C GLY A 28 0.76 68.84 -28.13
N VAL A 29 1.86 69.18 -28.81
CA VAL A 29 2.98 68.25 -28.98
C VAL A 29 3.65 67.90 -27.65
N ALA A 30 3.79 68.85 -26.73
CA ALA A 30 4.33 68.61 -25.39
C ALA A 30 3.42 67.69 -24.55
N MET A 31 2.10 67.86 -24.63
CA MET A 31 1.11 67.00 -23.97
C MET A 31 1.15 65.57 -24.53
N LEU A 32 1.24 65.43 -25.85
CA LEU A 32 1.35 64.11 -26.48
C LEU A 32 2.66 63.41 -26.11
N ARG A 33 3.78 64.16 -26.07
CA ARG A 33 5.08 63.64 -25.60
C ARG A 33 5.01 63.20 -24.14
N PHE A 34 4.38 64.00 -23.27
CA PHE A 34 4.20 63.66 -21.87
C PHE A 34 3.34 62.40 -21.70
N LEU A 35 2.23 62.31 -22.44
CA LEU A 35 1.34 61.14 -22.42
C LEU A 35 2.06 59.89 -22.95
N ALA A 36 2.81 60.01 -24.04
CA ALA A 36 3.61 58.92 -24.60
C ALA A 36 4.69 58.45 -23.62
N LEU A 37 5.37 59.39 -22.95
CA LEU A 37 6.38 59.08 -21.94
C LEU A 37 5.76 58.42 -20.70
N MET A 38 4.60 58.91 -20.24
CA MET A 38 3.84 58.32 -19.15
C MET A 38 3.40 56.88 -19.49
N LEU A 39 2.89 56.67 -20.71
CA LEU A 39 2.47 55.35 -21.19
C LEU A 39 3.66 54.39 -21.27
N LEU A 40 4.79 54.85 -21.79
CA LEU A 40 6.03 54.07 -21.85
C LEU A 40 6.49 53.64 -20.45
N LEU A 41 6.54 54.57 -19.49
CA LEU A 41 6.89 54.26 -18.10
C LEU A 41 5.90 53.29 -17.47
N THR A 42 4.60 53.46 -17.71
CA THR A 42 3.54 52.59 -17.16
C THR A 42 3.64 51.17 -17.71
N LEU A 43 3.89 51.03 -19.01
CA LEU A 43 4.12 49.73 -19.65
C LEU A 43 5.41 49.07 -19.16
N LEU A 44 6.46 49.84 -18.89
CA LEU A 44 7.70 49.30 -18.34
C LEU A 44 7.50 48.75 -16.92
N VAL A 45 6.74 49.45 -16.08
CA VAL A 45 6.44 49.03 -14.69
C VAL A 45 5.42 47.90 -14.63
N ARG A 46 4.35 47.92 -15.43
CA ARG A 46 3.34 46.85 -15.44
C ARG A 46 3.73 45.66 -16.29
N GLY A 47 4.56 45.84 -17.31
CA GLY A 47 5.09 44.78 -18.15
C GLY A 47 5.99 43.82 -17.36
N THR A 48 6.73 44.32 -16.37
CA THR A 48 7.50 43.48 -15.43
C THR A 48 6.63 42.84 -14.34
N ALA A 49 5.46 43.41 -14.04
CA ALA A 49 4.53 42.87 -13.03
C ALA A 49 3.75 41.64 -13.53
N ALA A 50 3.60 41.44 -14.83
CA ALA A 50 2.92 40.27 -15.39
C ALA A 50 3.80 39.00 -15.36
N THR A 51 5.12 39.16 -15.26
CA THR A 51 6.10 38.06 -15.24
C THR A 51 6.38 37.47 -13.86
N THR A 52 5.86 38.06 -12.78
CA THR A 52 6.13 37.61 -11.41
C THR A 52 5.07 36.69 -10.84
N LEU A 53 4.15 36.17 -11.66
CA LEU A 53 3.22 35.13 -11.21
C LEU A 53 4.03 33.83 -11.05
N PRO A 54 4.23 33.33 -9.81
CA PRO A 54 4.97 32.10 -9.60
C PRO A 54 4.15 30.93 -10.19
N VAL A 55 4.70 30.28 -11.22
CA VAL A 55 4.11 29.08 -11.81
C VAL A 55 4.49 27.91 -10.90
N VAL A 56 3.51 27.36 -10.20
CA VAL A 56 3.69 26.15 -9.38
C VAL A 56 3.19 24.94 -10.15
N SER A 57 4.02 23.90 -10.22
CA SER A 57 3.62 22.61 -10.79
C SER A 57 2.85 21.84 -9.73
N VAL A 58 1.59 21.51 -10.01
CA VAL A 58 0.75 20.71 -9.12
C VAL A 58 0.57 19.33 -9.73
N THR A 59 0.91 18.29 -8.97
CA THR A 59 0.64 16.90 -9.35
C THR A 59 -0.71 16.50 -8.79
N ALA A 60 -1.62 16.04 -9.66
CA ALA A 60 -2.93 15.55 -9.25
C ALA A 60 -2.78 14.23 -8.45
N PRO A 61 -3.47 14.07 -7.31
CA PRO A 61 -3.39 12.85 -6.52
C PRO A 61 -4.01 11.69 -7.30
N TYR A 62 -3.26 10.60 -7.43
CA TYR A 62 -3.72 9.34 -8.02
C TYR A 62 -4.28 8.43 -6.93
N GLN A 63 -5.48 7.89 -7.13
CA GLN A 63 -6.05 6.88 -6.23
C GLN A 63 -5.50 5.51 -6.60
N GLY A 64 -4.72 4.92 -5.71
CA GLY A 64 -4.17 3.58 -5.85
C GLY A 64 -4.36 2.78 -4.56
N VAL A 65 -4.45 1.46 -4.68
CA VAL A 65 -4.53 0.56 -3.54
C VAL A 65 -3.14 0.39 -2.94
N VAL A 66 -2.91 0.93 -1.74
CA VAL A 66 -1.68 0.69 -0.99
C VAL A 66 -1.76 -0.72 -0.39
N THR A 67 -1.05 -1.67 -0.98
CA THR A 67 -1.00 -3.04 -0.45
C THR A 67 0.02 -3.10 0.69
N GLN A 68 -0.47 -3.14 1.92
CA GLN A 68 0.37 -3.19 3.11
C GLN A 68 0.64 -4.66 3.46
N SER A 69 1.79 -5.18 3.03
CA SER A 69 2.22 -6.53 3.38
C SER A 69 2.88 -6.54 4.76
N PHE A 70 2.40 -7.40 5.66
CA PHE A 70 3.05 -7.66 6.95
C PHE A 70 3.75 -9.02 6.88
N THR A 71 5.07 -9.03 7.01
CA THR A 71 5.86 -10.27 7.06
C THR A 71 5.93 -10.74 8.50
N VAL A 72 5.20 -11.81 8.81
CA VAL A 72 5.23 -12.44 10.13
C VAL A 72 6.22 -13.60 10.09
N SER A 73 7.26 -13.53 10.93
CA SER A 73 8.20 -14.63 11.13
C SER A 73 7.57 -15.67 12.05
N GLY A 74 7.44 -16.90 11.58
CA GLY A 74 7.01 -18.06 12.36
C GLY A 74 8.00 -19.21 12.18
N GLN A 75 8.10 -20.09 13.18
CA GLN A 75 8.82 -21.36 13.06
C GLN A 75 7.81 -22.44 12.68
N ILE A 76 8.13 -23.21 11.63
CA ILE A 76 7.34 -24.38 11.24
C ILE A 76 7.93 -25.57 11.99
N SER A 77 7.21 -26.06 13.00
CA SER A 77 7.56 -27.30 13.68
C SER A 77 7.05 -28.49 12.87
N PRO A 78 7.81 -29.60 12.77
CA PRO A 78 7.28 -30.86 12.27
C PRO A 78 5.99 -31.22 13.02
N GLY A 79 5.01 -31.79 12.31
CA GLY A 79 3.87 -32.44 12.95
C GLY A 79 4.37 -33.52 13.91
N ILE A 80 3.60 -33.81 14.96
CA ILE A 80 3.93 -34.78 16.01
C ILE A 80 4.49 -36.06 15.38
N GLY A 81 5.76 -36.37 15.65
CA GLY A 81 6.38 -37.63 15.27
C GLY A 81 6.32 -38.61 16.44
N THR A 82 5.72 -39.77 16.24
CA THR A 82 5.73 -40.84 17.25
C THR A 82 6.96 -41.72 17.04
N PRO A 83 7.89 -41.82 18.01
CA PRO A 83 9.00 -42.74 17.89
C PRO A 83 8.48 -44.19 17.89
N LEU A 84 8.85 -44.97 16.88
CA LEU A 84 8.52 -46.39 16.80
C LEU A 84 9.64 -47.19 17.47
N THR A 85 9.36 -47.75 18.64
CA THR A 85 10.31 -48.63 19.36
C THR A 85 9.94 -50.08 19.11
N ILE A 86 10.90 -50.86 18.62
CA ILE A 86 10.75 -52.32 18.45
C ILE A 86 10.96 -52.98 19.82
N PRO A 87 10.07 -53.89 20.27
CA PRO A 87 10.28 -54.67 21.49
C PRO A 87 11.58 -55.48 21.43
N GLU A 88 12.33 -55.51 22.54
CA GLU A 88 13.56 -56.29 22.63
C GLU A 88 13.28 -57.79 22.41
N GLY A 89 14.14 -58.47 21.65
CA GLY A 89 14.03 -59.89 21.34
C GLY A 89 13.39 -60.24 19.99
N LEU A 90 12.89 -59.26 19.23
CA LEU A 90 12.29 -59.51 17.91
C LEU A 90 13.28 -59.15 16.79
N LEU A 91 13.64 -60.14 15.96
CA LEU A 91 14.53 -59.98 14.81
C LEU A 91 13.80 -59.27 13.67
N VAL A 92 14.42 -58.24 13.08
CA VAL A 92 13.89 -57.57 11.89
C VAL A 92 14.30 -58.38 10.65
N GLU A 93 13.34 -58.99 9.97
CA GLU A 93 13.59 -59.76 8.74
C GLU A 93 13.78 -58.84 7.54
N GLN A 94 12.95 -57.81 7.42
CA GLN A 94 12.98 -56.91 6.28
C GLN A 94 12.43 -55.53 6.64
N ILE A 95 13.10 -54.49 6.18
CA ILE A 95 12.63 -53.10 6.28
C ILE A 95 12.05 -52.70 4.91
N PHE A 96 10.82 -52.18 4.90
CA PHE A 96 10.12 -51.82 3.66
C PHE A 96 10.15 -50.33 3.34
N VAL A 97 10.72 -49.50 4.22
CA VAL A 97 10.75 -48.04 4.10
C VAL A 97 12.15 -47.48 4.27
N GLN A 98 12.51 -46.47 3.47
CA GLN A 98 13.78 -45.77 3.62
C GLN A 98 13.61 -44.44 4.38
N PRO A 99 14.67 -43.93 5.04
CA PRO A 99 14.62 -42.62 5.68
C PRO A 99 14.22 -41.52 4.69
N GLY A 100 13.10 -40.85 4.96
CA GLY A 100 12.57 -39.77 4.11
C GLY A 100 11.39 -40.17 3.23
N ASP A 101 11.03 -41.46 3.17
CA ASP A 101 9.83 -41.90 2.45
C ASP A 101 8.54 -41.43 3.17
N PRO A 102 7.51 -40.97 2.43
CA PRO A 102 6.21 -40.69 3.00
C PRO A 102 5.53 -42.00 3.41
N VAL A 103 5.13 -42.10 4.68
CA VAL A 103 4.44 -43.26 5.24
C VAL A 103 3.02 -42.90 5.66
N THR A 104 2.07 -43.81 5.45
CA THR A 104 0.65 -43.63 5.83
C THR A 104 0.33 -44.43 7.09
N GLU A 105 -0.65 -43.98 7.88
CA GLU A 105 -1.15 -44.75 9.02
C GLU A 105 -1.58 -46.16 8.58
N GLY A 106 -1.08 -47.19 9.29
CA GLY A 106 -1.35 -48.60 8.99
C GLY A 106 -0.43 -49.24 7.94
N GLN A 107 0.54 -48.50 7.38
CA GLN A 107 1.53 -49.06 6.46
C GLN A 107 2.55 -49.95 7.22
N THR A 108 2.84 -51.12 6.66
CA THR A 108 3.89 -52.00 7.17
C THR A 108 5.27 -51.37 6.95
N LEU A 109 5.95 -50.99 8.04
CA LEU A 109 7.27 -50.37 8.01
C LEU A 109 8.41 -51.40 8.03
N ALA A 110 8.22 -52.49 8.79
CA ALA A 110 9.16 -53.59 8.92
C ALA A 110 8.41 -54.91 9.13
N LEU A 111 9.01 -56.01 8.64
CA LEU A 111 8.64 -57.38 8.99
C LEU A 111 9.53 -57.83 10.14
N LEU A 112 8.92 -58.32 11.21
CA LEU A 112 9.63 -58.85 12.37
C LEU A 112 9.35 -60.35 12.45
N SER A 113 10.38 -61.15 12.73
CA SER A 113 10.25 -62.59 12.89
C SER A 113 9.52 -62.90 14.19
N LEU A 114 8.48 -63.74 14.10
CA LEU A 114 7.65 -64.18 15.23
C LEU A 114 8.00 -65.60 15.69
N ASP A 115 9.09 -66.18 15.20
CA ASP A 115 9.41 -67.59 15.47
C ASP A 115 9.61 -67.86 16.97
N ASP A 116 10.30 -66.96 17.67
CA ASP A 116 10.47 -67.03 19.13
C ASP A 116 9.14 -66.87 19.88
N VAL A 117 8.27 -65.96 19.40
CA VAL A 117 6.93 -65.73 19.98
C VAL A 117 6.02 -66.95 19.78
N ARG A 118 6.11 -67.62 18.64
CA ARG A 118 5.33 -68.83 18.36
C ARG A 118 5.75 -69.99 19.25
N ALA A 119 7.06 -70.21 19.41
CA ALA A 119 7.58 -71.23 20.30
C ALA A 119 7.12 -71.01 21.76
N GLU A 120 7.13 -69.76 22.21
CA GLU A 120 6.67 -69.41 23.56
C GLU A 120 5.15 -69.63 23.72
N ILE A 121 4.34 -69.25 22.73
CA ILE A 121 2.89 -69.51 22.74
C ILE A 121 2.58 -71.01 22.77
N GLU A 122 3.28 -71.82 21.96
CA GLU A 122 3.10 -73.28 21.95
C GLU A 122 3.45 -73.90 23.31
N GLN A 123 4.55 -73.46 23.92
CA GLN A 123 4.96 -73.93 25.24
C GLN A 123 3.95 -73.55 26.34
N VAL A 124 3.47 -72.31 26.32
CA VAL A 124 2.44 -71.84 27.28
C VAL A 124 1.14 -72.62 27.09
N GLN A 125 0.68 -72.83 25.85
CA GLN A 125 -0.51 -73.63 25.57
C GLN A 125 -0.36 -75.09 26.02
N ALA A 126 0.80 -75.70 25.78
CA ALA A 126 1.10 -77.05 26.25
C ALA A 126 1.03 -77.15 27.79
N SER A 127 1.58 -76.16 28.50
CA SER A 127 1.52 -76.11 29.97
C SER A 127 0.09 -75.92 30.49
N MET A 128 -0.72 -75.09 29.83
CA MET A 128 -2.12 -74.91 30.22
C MET A 128 -2.94 -76.18 30.01
N GLN A 129 -2.72 -76.88 28.89
CA GLN A 129 -3.38 -78.16 28.63
C GLN A 129 -2.99 -79.19 29.70
N GLN A 130 -1.72 -79.25 30.09
CA GLN A 130 -1.26 -80.13 31.16
C GLN A 130 -1.94 -79.80 32.50
N HIS A 131 -2.00 -78.52 32.88
CA HIS A 131 -2.67 -78.10 34.12
C HIS A 131 -4.18 -78.35 34.08
N GLN A 132 -4.82 -78.16 32.92
CA GLN A 132 -6.25 -78.42 32.77
C GLN A 132 -6.55 -79.92 32.89
N VAL A 133 -5.71 -80.77 32.32
CA VAL A 133 -5.82 -82.23 32.46
C VAL A 133 -5.60 -82.65 33.91
N GLN A 134 -4.61 -82.08 34.61
CA GLN A 134 -4.37 -82.37 36.03
C GLN A 134 -5.52 -81.91 36.92
N ALA A 135 -6.08 -80.72 36.69
CA ALA A 135 -7.23 -80.21 37.43
C ALA A 135 -8.47 -81.08 37.21
N ASN A 136 -8.67 -81.60 35.99
CA ASN A 136 -9.80 -82.46 35.67
C ASN A 136 -9.62 -83.92 36.16
N GLN A 137 -8.39 -84.33 36.52
CA GLN A 137 -8.12 -85.62 37.17
C GLN A 137 -8.31 -85.58 38.70
N LEU A 138 -8.43 -84.37 39.28
CA LEU A 138 -8.62 -84.14 40.72
C LEU A 138 -10.08 -83.83 41.10
N LEU A 139 -10.98 -83.80 40.12
CA LEU A 139 -12.45 -83.78 40.29
C LEU A 139 -13.01 -85.19 40.08
#